data_AF-A0A355IR33-F1
#
_entry.id   AF-A0A355IR33-F1
#
_cell.length_a   1.000
_cell.length_b   1.000
_cell.length_c   1.000
_cell.angle_alpha   90.00
_cell.angle_beta   90.00
_cell.angle_gamma   90.00
#
_symmetry.space_group_name_H-M   'P 1'
#
loop_
_entity.id
_entity.type
_entity.pdbx_description
1 polymer ?
#
loop_
_entity_poly.entity_id
_entity_poly.type
_entity_poly.pdbx_seq_one_letter_code
_entity_poly.pdbx_strand_id
1 'polypeptide(L)' 'DKAEAVLALAAELGLDARIVGRVETSVKKMVTISSPFGTFKYD' A
#
# COMPACT_ATOMS: atom_id res chain seq x y z
N ASP A 1 -5.62 12.05 -6.33
CA ASP A 1 -5.08 12.60 -7.59
C ASP A 1 -3.94 11.78 -8.21
N LYS A 2 -2.70 11.75 -7.68
CA LYS A 2 -1.59 11.02 -8.35
C LYS A 2 -1.68 9.48 -8.30
N ALA A 3 -2.29 8.92 -7.26
CA ALA A 3 -2.45 7.47 -7.15
C ALA A 3 -3.39 6.91 -8.23
N GLU A 4 -4.44 7.65 -8.60
CA GLU A 4 -5.40 7.27 -9.64
C GLU A 4 -4.73 7.20 -11.02
N ALA A 5 -3.85 8.15 -11.33
CA ALA A 5 -3.09 8.13 -12.58
C ALA A 5 -2.18 6.90 -12.71
N VAL A 6 -1.58 6.45 -11.60
CA VAL A 6 -0.73 5.24 -11.58
C VAL A 6 -1.58 3.98 -11.73
N LEU A 7 -2.75 3.94 -11.10
CA LEU A 7 -3.69 2.80 -11.25
C LEU A 7 -4.23 2.71 -12.68
N ALA A 8 -4.54 3.84 -13.32
CA ALA A 8 -4.98 3.88 -14.70
C ALA A 8 -3.91 3.33 -15.66
N LEU A 9 -2.65 3.78 -15.52
CA LEU A 9 -1.53 3.26 -16.31
C LEU A 9 -1.32 1.76 -16.11
N ALA A 10 -1.42 1.27 -14.87
CA ALA A 10 -1.30 -0.16 -14.59
C ALA A 10 -2.39 -0.98 -15.29
N ALA A 11 -3.64 -0.48 -15.30
CA ALA A 11 -4.75 -1.11 -16.01
C ALA A 11 -4.51 -1.14 -17.54
N GLU A 12 -3.99 -0.05 -18.12
CA GLU A 12 -3.62 0.00 -19.55
C GLU A 12 -2.54 -1.04 -19.92
N LEU A 13 -1.65 -1.35 -18.99
CA LEU A 13 -0.60 -2.36 -19.14
C LEU A 13 -1.06 -3.78 -18.80
N GLY A 14 -2.33 -3.97 -18.41
CA GLY A 14 -2.88 -5.26 -18.01
C GLY A 14 -2.37 -5.78 -16.67
N LEU A 15 -1.91 -4.88 -15.78
CA LEU A 15 -1.40 -5.20 -14.46
C LEU A 15 -2.48 -4.95 -13.39
N ASP A 16 -2.66 -5.91 -12.48
CA ASP A 16 -3.49 -5.70 -11.30
C ASP A 16 -2.76 -4.83 -10.27
N ALA A 17 -3.33 -3.66 -9.99
CA ALA A 17 -2.77 -2.68 -9.07
C ALA A 17 -3.85 -2.15 -8.14
N ARG A 18 -3.48 -1.96 -6.87
CA ARG A 18 -4.37 -1.39 -5.85
C ARG A 18 -3.57 -0.66 -4.79
N ILE A 19 -4.22 0.27 -4.11
CA ILE A 19 -3.65 0.92 -2.92
C ILE A 19 -3.73 -0.09 -1.77
N VAL A 20 -2.57 -0.55 -1.29
CA VAL A 20 -2.48 -1.56 -0.22
C VAL A 20 -2.27 -0.96 1.18
N GLY A 21 -2.09 0.35 1.27
CA GLY A 21 -1.86 1.02 2.56
C GLY A 21 -1.50 2.49 2.39
N ARG A 22 -1.04 3.08 3.49
CA ARG A 22 -0.60 4.47 3.56
C ARG A 22 0.67 4.58 4.40
N VAL A 23 1.38 5.69 4.23
CA VAL A 23 2.52 6.04 5.07
C VAL A 23 2.09 7.12 6.06
N GLU A 24 2.52 7.00 7.30
CA GLU A 24 2.26 7.96 8.37
C GLU A 24 3.57 8.35 9.04
N THR A 25 3.63 9.56 9.60
CA THR A 25 4.77 10.00 10.40
C THR A 25 4.86 9.20 11.68
N SER A 26 6.05 8.69 12.01
CA SER A 26 6.31 7.92 13.22
C SER A 26 7.65 8.34 13.82
N VAL A 27 7.78 8.17 15.14
CA VAL A 27 9.02 8.46 15.89
C VAL A 27 10.15 7.51 15.46
N LYS A 28 9.81 6.30 15.00
CA LYS A 28 10.74 5.27 14.54
C LYS A 28 10.21 4.57 13.29
N LYS A 29 11.11 3.95 12.53
CA LYS A 29 10.74 3.13 11.37
C LYS A 29 9.90 1.95 11.87
N MET A 30 8.75 1.74 11.24
CA MET A 30 7.82 0.66 11.60
C MET A 30 7.02 0.27 10.37
N VAL A 31 6.68 -1.01 10.27
CA VAL A 31 5.73 -1.55 9.28
C VAL A 31 4.65 -2.33 10.01
N THR A 32 3.40 -2.06 9.67
CA THR A 32 2.23 -2.85 10.11
C THR A 32 1.60 -3.52 8.90
N ILE A 33 1.47 -4.85 8.95
CA ILE A 33 0.86 -5.65 7.89
C ILE A 33 -0.46 -6.21 8.41
N SER A 34 -1.58 -5.86 7.76
CA SER A 34 -2.90 -6.45 8.04
C SER A 34 -3.25 -7.44 6.92
N SER A 35 -3.50 -8.68 7.29
CA SER A 35 -3.88 -9.76 6.37
C SER A 35 -5.07 -10.55 6.92
N PRO A 36 -5.65 -11.49 6.15
CA PRO A 36 -6.73 -12.35 6.64
C PRO A 36 -6.37 -13.17 7.89
N PHE A 37 -5.06 -13.35 8.15
CA PHE A 37 -4.55 -14.12 9.29
C PHE A 37 -4.26 -13.26 10.52
N GLY A 38 -4.51 -11.95 10.45
CA GLY A 38 -4.32 -11.02 11.56
C GLY A 38 -3.44 -9.82 11.20
N THR A 39 -3.00 -9.10 12.23
CA THR A 39 -2.15 -7.91 12.10
C THR A 39 -0.77 -8.14 12.71
N PHE A 40 0.27 -7.88 11.93
CA PHE A 40 1.68 -8.10 12.29
C PHE A 40 2.42 -6.76 12.32
N LYS A 41 3.31 -6.56 13.29
CA LYS A 41 4.07 -5.31 13.48
C LYS A 41 5.57 -5.60 13.50
N TYR A 42 6.33 -4.76 12.81
CA TYR A 42 7.79 -4.84 12.67
C TYR A 42 8.40 -3.45 12.91
N ASP A 43 9.53 -3.40 13.62
CA ASP A 43 10.29 -2.18 13.97
C ASP A 43 11.75 -2.29 13.52
#